data_AF-A0A6U1MUF7-F1
#
_entry.id   AF-A0A6U1MUF7-F1
#
_cell.length_a   1.000
_cell.length_b   1.000
_cell.length_c   1.000
_cell.angle_alpha   90.00
_cell.angle_beta   90.00
_cell.angle_gamma   90.00
#
_symmetry.space_group_name_H-M   'P 1'
#
loop_
_entity.id
_entity.type
_entity.pdbx_description
1 polymer ?
#
loop_
_entity_poly.entity_id
_entity_poly.type
_entity_poly.pdbx_seq_one_letter_code
_entity_poly.pdbx_strand_id
1 'polypeptide(L)'
;MGRGGDLRCEENLASAKKFYTWDEVAKHRTPADAWMVYQNKVYDVSNWQDHPGGAVIFTHAGDDFTDIFAAFHPKSSYAVLDKFLIGYLDESTTKKTEDQKNFEKAYRTLRTKLVAMGMYNASIGYYIYKCLSNLAILMASVACVVYSGSWAVNMFGAFLLALFWQQCGWLAHDFLHHQVFENRAYGDMMGIVVGNVAQGFSVVEK
;
A
#
# COMPACT_ATOMS: atom_id res chain seq x y z
N MET A 1 41.92 -58.85 -11.12
CA MET A 1 42.13 -57.76 -10.14
C MET A 1 42.15 -56.46 -10.95
N GLY A 2 41.26 -55.48 -10.88
CA GLY A 2 40.01 -55.29 -10.15
C GLY A 2 39.25 -54.10 -10.76
N ARG A 3 37.92 -54.21 -10.73
CA ARG A 3 36.86 -53.18 -10.58
C ARG A 3 36.79 -52.00 -11.54
N GLY A 4 35.62 -51.91 -12.18
CA GLY A 4 35.10 -50.74 -12.85
C GLY A 4 34.86 -49.55 -11.93
N GLY A 5 34.61 -48.42 -12.58
CA GLY A 5 34.32 -47.13 -11.98
C GLY A 5 33.97 -46.18 -13.12
N ASP A 6 32.80 -46.42 -13.71
CA ASP A 6 32.14 -45.51 -14.63
C ASP A 6 31.90 -44.20 -13.85
N LEU A 7 32.78 -43.20 -14.01
CA LEU A 7 32.59 -41.85 -13.47
C LEU A 7 31.63 -41.08 -14.40
N ARG A 8 30.46 -41.67 -14.60
CA ARG A 8 29.22 -40.92 -14.79
C ARG A 8 28.93 -40.26 -13.43
N CYS A 9 28.54 -38.98 -13.45
CA CYS A 9 28.00 -38.19 -12.33
C CYS A 9 28.90 -37.12 -11.68
N GLU A 10 29.69 -36.35 -12.44
CA GLU A 10 30.23 -35.07 -11.92
C GLU A 10 29.72 -33.79 -12.62
N GLU A 11 28.75 -33.87 -13.54
CA GLU A 11 28.13 -32.67 -14.13
C GLU A 11 26.60 -32.78 -14.18
N ASN A 12 25.94 -32.85 -13.02
CA ASN A 12 24.50 -32.60 -12.91
C ASN A 12 24.07 -32.12 -11.51
N LEU A 13 24.83 -31.20 -10.91
CA LEU A 13 24.33 -30.38 -9.78
C LEU A 13 23.60 -29.15 -10.30
N ALA A 14 22.61 -29.36 -11.16
CA ALA A 14 21.49 -28.43 -11.24
C ALA A 14 20.71 -28.61 -9.92
N SER A 15 20.91 -27.69 -8.97
CA SER A 15 20.23 -27.64 -7.68
C SER A 15 18.79 -28.14 -7.79
N ALA A 16 18.50 -29.30 -7.22
CA ALA A 16 17.14 -29.82 -7.18
C ALA A 16 16.24 -28.74 -6.57
N LYS A 17 15.21 -28.30 -7.31
CA LYS A 17 14.27 -27.31 -6.81
C LYS A 17 13.63 -27.88 -5.55
N LYS A 18 13.80 -27.21 -4.41
CA LYS A 18 13.19 -27.59 -3.14
C LYS A 18 11.71 -27.23 -3.18
N PHE A 19 10.84 -28.21 -2.92
CA PHE A 19 9.40 -28.03 -2.86
C PHE A 19 8.92 -28.15 -1.42
N TYR A 20 7.93 -27.32 -1.08
CA TYR A 20 7.30 -27.25 0.24
C TYR A 20 5.79 -27.42 0.09
N THR A 21 5.16 -28.04 1.08
CA THR A 21 3.69 -28.19 1.09
C THR A 21 3.02 -26.98 1.74
N TRP A 22 1.74 -26.73 1.43
CA TRP A 22 0.97 -25.65 2.06
C TRP A 22 0.91 -25.80 3.59
N ASP A 23 0.73 -27.02 4.08
CA ASP A 23 0.66 -27.31 5.52
C ASP A 23 2.00 -27.14 6.22
N GLU A 24 3.11 -27.22 5.48
CA GLU A 24 4.43 -26.89 6.01
C GLU A 24 4.58 -25.37 6.13
N VAL A 25 4.36 -24.62 5.05
CA VAL A 25 4.42 -23.15 5.06
C VAL A 25 3.50 -22.56 6.15
N ALA A 26 2.30 -23.09 6.31
CA ALA A 26 1.31 -22.61 7.27
C ALA A 26 1.76 -22.74 8.74
N LYS A 27 2.85 -23.45 9.06
CA LYS A 27 3.40 -23.53 10.42
C LYS A 27 4.25 -22.31 10.79
N HIS A 28 4.84 -21.66 9.80
CA HIS A 28 5.83 -20.58 9.98
C HIS A 28 5.11 -19.22 10.06
N ARG A 29 4.52 -18.92 11.22
CA ARG A 29 3.60 -17.78 11.44
C ARG A 29 4.07 -16.73 12.43
N THR A 30 5.34 -16.74 12.85
CA THR A 30 5.84 -15.84 13.89
C THR A 30 6.96 -14.95 13.36
N PRO A 31 7.22 -13.76 13.93
CA PRO A 31 8.33 -12.92 13.46
C PRO A 31 9.69 -13.60 13.46
N ALA A 32 9.91 -14.58 14.36
CA ALA A 32 11.15 -15.35 14.43
C ALA A 32 11.20 -16.54 13.45
N ASP A 33 10.04 -16.93 12.91
CA ASP A 33 9.84 -18.08 12.02
C ASP A 33 8.65 -17.79 11.10
N ALA A 34 8.92 -17.06 10.00
CA ALA A 34 7.92 -16.50 9.10
C ALA A 34 8.22 -16.88 7.64
N TRP A 35 7.43 -17.80 7.09
CA TRP A 35 7.48 -18.12 5.66
C TRP A 35 6.26 -17.59 4.95
N MET A 36 6.41 -17.14 3.71
CA MET A 36 5.29 -16.60 2.95
C MET A 36 5.37 -17.05 1.49
N VAL A 37 4.21 -17.12 0.82
CA VAL A 37 4.11 -17.55 -0.57
C VAL A 37 3.84 -16.36 -1.48
N TYR A 38 4.65 -16.21 -2.52
CA TYR A 38 4.36 -15.28 -3.61
C TYR A 38 4.52 -16.01 -4.95
N GLN A 39 3.45 -16.06 -5.75
CA GLN A 39 3.42 -16.73 -7.07
C GLN A 39 4.06 -18.13 -7.05
N ASN A 40 3.60 -18.98 -6.12
CA ASN A 40 4.05 -20.37 -5.94
C ASN A 40 5.54 -20.52 -5.58
N LYS A 41 6.18 -19.44 -5.12
CA LYS A 41 7.51 -19.45 -4.53
C LYS A 41 7.41 -19.21 -3.03
N VAL A 42 8.26 -19.87 -2.26
CA VAL A 42 8.29 -19.77 -0.80
C VAL A 42 9.48 -18.91 -0.38
N TYR A 43 9.20 -17.93 0.47
CA TYR A 43 10.17 -16.96 0.97
C TYR A 43 10.26 -17.06 2.49
N ASP A 44 11.47 -17.10 3.02
CA ASP A 44 11.74 -17.03 4.45
C ASP A 44 12.11 -15.60 4.83
N VAL A 45 11.22 -14.93 5.54
CA VAL A 45 11.40 -13.54 6.02
C VAL A 45 11.61 -13.49 7.54
N SER A 46 11.99 -14.61 8.15
CA SER A 46 12.21 -14.72 9.58
C SER A 46 13.22 -13.69 10.08
N ASN A 47 12.89 -13.05 11.21
CA ASN A 47 13.69 -12.01 11.87
C ASN A 47 14.00 -10.79 11.00
N TRP A 48 13.31 -10.55 9.89
CA TRP A 48 13.58 -9.39 9.04
C TRP A 48 13.01 -8.11 9.64
N GLN A 49 13.89 -7.26 10.19
CA GLN A 49 13.51 -5.98 10.82
C GLN A 49 13.65 -4.77 9.88
N ASP A 50 14.39 -4.92 8.77
CA ASP A 50 14.67 -3.80 7.85
C ASP A 50 13.58 -3.59 6.80
N HIS A 51 12.41 -4.22 6.97
CA HIS A 51 11.28 -3.99 6.08
C HIS A 51 10.80 -2.53 6.22
N PRO A 52 10.74 -1.73 5.13
CA PRO A 52 10.35 -0.31 5.22
C PRO A 52 8.93 -0.08 5.77
N GLY A 53 8.03 -1.06 5.64
CA GLY A 53 6.70 -1.03 6.27
C GLY A 53 6.69 -1.46 7.74
N GLY A 54 7.85 -1.76 8.32
CA GLY A 54 8.01 -2.29 9.67
C GLY A 54 7.43 -3.70 9.83
N ALA A 55 6.99 -4.01 11.05
CA ALA A 55 6.49 -5.34 11.45
C ALA A 55 5.21 -5.79 10.70
N VAL A 56 4.59 -4.93 9.88
CA VAL A 56 3.42 -5.28 9.06
C VAL A 56 3.68 -6.45 8.12
N ILE A 57 4.93 -6.72 7.75
CA ILE A 57 5.28 -7.88 6.93
C ILE A 57 4.79 -9.20 7.54
N PHE A 58 4.83 -9.32 8.87
CA PHE A 58 4.50 -10.56 9.55
C PHE A 58 2.99 -10.83 9.62
N THR A 59 2.12 -9.92 9.17
CA THR A 59 0.67 -10.14 9.18
C THR A 59 0.22 -11.24 8.22
N HIS A 60 1.06 -11.59 7.23
CA HIS A 60 0.81 -12.67 6.27
C HIS A 60 1.80 -13.85 6.41
N ALA A 61 2.46 -13.96 7.57
CA ALA A 61 3.29 -15.11 7.86
C ALA A 61 2.45 -16.41 7.82
N GLY A 62 2.97 -17.42 7.11
CA GLY A 62 2.34 -18.70 6.84
C GLY A 62 1.17 -18.64 5.86
N ASP A 63 1.14 -17.64 4.97
CA ASP A 63 0.09 -17.46 3.97
C ASP A 63 0.64 -16.95 2.61
N ASP A 64 -0.24 -16.88 1.61
CA ASP A 64 0.01 -16.30 0.30
C ASP A 64 -0.18 -14.78 0.33
N PHE A 65 0.88 -14.03 0.05
CA PHE A 65 0.91 -12.58 0.06
C PHE A 65 0.94 -11.98 -1.35
N THR A 66 0.69 -12.76 -2.41
CA THR A 66 0.82 -12.35 -3.81
C THR A 66 0.08 -11.05 -4.12
N ASP A 67 -1.21 -10.99 -3.78
CA ASP A 67 -2.07 -9.85 -4.12
C ASP A 67 -1.79 -8.64 -3.23
N ILE A 68 -1.41 -8.87 -1.97
CA ILE A 68 -1.09 -7.83 -0.98
C ILE A 68 0.25 -7.18 -1.32
N PHE A 69 1.24 -7.98 -1.69
CA PHE A 69 2.52 -7.47 -2.18
C PHE A 69 2.31 -6.53 -3.37
N ALA A 70 1.52 -6.97 -4.36
CA ALA A 70 1.21 -6.16 -5.53
C ALA A 70 0.39 -4.90 -5.22
N ALA A 71 -0.41 -4.88 -4.15
CA ALA A 71 -1.19 -3.72 -3.75
C ALA A 71 -0.32 -2.64 -3.08
N PHE A 72 0.65 -3.03 -2.25
CA PHE A 72 1.40 -2.08 -1.40
C PHE A 72 2.83 -1.79 -1.87
N HIS A 73 3.40 -2.58 -2.78
CA HIS A 73 4.79 -2.43 -3.18
C HIS A 73 4.96 -1.87 -4.59
N PRO A 74 5.87 -0.91 -4.79
CA PRO A 74 6.27 -0.47 -6.12
C PRO A 74 7.07 -1.57 -6.85
N LYS A 75 7.19 -1.43 -8.18
CA LYS A 75 7.92 -2.39 -9.03
C LYS A 75 9.38 -2.60 -8.60
N SER A 76 10.03 -1.58 -8.03
CA SER A 76 11.40 -1.67 -7.52
C SER A 76 11.56 -2.69 -6.38
N SER A 77 10.52 -2.93 -5.59
CA SER A 77 10.58 -3.83 -4.43
C SER A 77 10.67 -5.31 -4.81
N TYR A 78 10.29 -5.67 -6.04
CA TYR A 78 10.30 -7.07 -6.49
C TYR A 78 11.72 -7.65 -6.53
N ALA A 79 12.75 -6.81 -6.74
CA ALA A 79 14.15 -7.23 -6.69
C ALA A 79 14.63 -7.66 -5.29
N VAL A 80 13.89 -7.30 -4.24
CA VAL A 80 14.23 -7.69 -2.85
C VAL A 80 13.78 -9.13 -2.56
N LEU A 81 12.73 -9.61 -3.24
CA LEU A 81 12.16 -10.94 -3.01
C LEU A 81 13.19 -12.07 -3.20
N ASP A 82 14.04 -11.96 -4.21
CA ASP A 82 15.02 -13.00 -4.55
C ASP A 82 15.99 -13.30 -3.41
N LYS A 83 16.21 -12.36 -2.48
CA LYS A 83 17.07 -12.54 -1.29
C LYS A 83 16.51 -13.53 -0.28
N PHE A 84 15.19 -13.70 -0.25
CA PHE A 84 14.48 -14.50 0.75
C PHE A 84 13.98 -15.83 0.18
N LEU A 85 14.22 -16.11 -1.10
CA LEU A 85 13.70 -17.30 -1.77
C LEU A 85 14.36 -18.57 -1.23
N ILE A 86 13.55 -19.48 -0.68
CA ILE A 86 14.02 -20.78 -0.16
C ILE A 86 13.56 -21.98 -0.99
N GLY A 87 12.55 -21.79 -1.86
CA GLY A 87 12.07 -22.85 -2.76
C GLY A 87 10.73 -22.53 -3.40
N TYR A 88 10.00 -23.59 -3.74
CA TYR A 88 8.73 -23.53 -4.46
C TYR A 88 7.62 -24.21 -3.67
N LEU A 89 6.39 -23.74 -3.84
CA LEU A 89 5.22 -24.37 -3.25
C LEU A 89 4.75 -25.50 -4.17
N ASP A 90 4.44 -26.67 -3.60
CA ASP A 90 3.68 -27.70 -4.31
C ASP A 90 2.20 -27.28 -4.40
N GLU A 91 1.81 -26.80 -5.58
CA GLU A 91 0.45 -26.30 -5.86
C GLU A 91 -0.64 -27.35 -5.62
N SER A 92 -0.31 -28.64 -5.73
CA SER A 92 -1.27 -29.72 -5.47
C SER A 92 -1.72 -29.78 -4.02
N THR A 93 -0.91 -29.22 -3.11
CA THR A 93 -1.19 -29.19 -1.66
C THR A 93 -2.01 -27.97 -1.23
N THR A 94 -2.31 -27.05 -2.15
CA THR A 94 -3.08 -25.85 -1.81
C THR A 94 -4.51 -26.23 -1.42
N LYS A 95 -5.01 -25.61 -0.36
CA LYS A 95 -6.39 -25.82 0.13
C LYS A 95 -7.37 -24.75 -0.37
N LYS A 96 -6.98 -24.01 -1.42
CA LYS A 96 -7.81 -22.94 -1.99
C LYS A 96 -9.04 -23.54 -2.67
N THR A 97 -10.22 -23.13 -2.24
CA THR A 97 -11.49 -23.53 -2.87
C THR A 97 -11.61 -22.93 -4.26
N GLU A 98 -12.50 -23.50 -5.09
CA GLU A 98 -12.74 -22.97 -6.43
C GLU A 98 -13.29 -21.53 -6.38
N ASP A 99 -14.15 -21.23 -5.40
CA ASP A 99 -14.66 -19.88 -5.16
C ASP A 99 -13.54 -18.88 -4.81
N GLN A 100 -12.58 -19.29 -3.98
CA GLN A 100 -11.41 -18.46 -3.64
C GLN A 100 -10.56 -18.18 -4.88
N LYS A 101 -10.28 -19.20 -5.71
CA LYS A 101 -9.52 -19.02 -6.96
C LYS A 101 -10.24 -18.08 -7.92
N ASN A 102 -11.56 -18.23 -8.05
CA ASN A 102 -12.38 -17.34 -8.87
C ASN A 102 -12.38 -15.91 -8.37
N PHE A 103 -12.45 -15.71 -7.04
CA PHE A 103 -12.35 -14.39 -6.42
C PHE A 103 -10.99 -13.73 -6.68
N GLU A 104 -9.88 -14.44 -6.44
CA GLU A 104 -8.52 -13.94 -6.71
C GLU A 104 -8.36 -13.53 -8.19
N LYS A 105 -8.85 -14.35 -9.12
CA LYS A 105 -8.82 -14.05 -10.55
C LYS A 105 -9.66 -12.82 -10.91
N ALA A 106 -10.86 -12.71 -10.35
CA ALA A 106 -11.73 -11.56 -10.55
C ALA A 106 -11.09 -10.27 -9.99
N TYR A 107 -10.50 -10.34 -8.79
CA TYR A 107 -9.78 -9.24 -8.16
C TYR A 107 -8.59 -8.76 -9.02
N ARG A 108 -7.73 -9.69 -9.47
CA ARG A 108 -6.58 -9.37 -10.34
C ARG A 108 -7.02 -8.74 -11.67
N THR A 109 -8.09 -9.25 -12.26
CA THR A 109 -8.68 -8.72 -13.49
C THR A 109 -9.20 -7.30 -13.27
N LEU A 110 -9.93 -7.07 -12.18
CA LEU A 110 -10.45 -5.75 -11.82
C LEU A 110 -9.28 -4.77 -11.64
N ARG A 111 -8.30 -5.10 -10.79
CA ARG A 111 -7.12 -4.25 -10.54
C ARG A 111 -6.42 -3.87 -11.85
N THR A 112 -6.22 -4.82 -12.76
CA THR A 112 -5.61 -4.57 -14.07
C THR A 112 -6.42 -3.55 -14.89
N LYS A 113 -7.75 -3.67 -14.90
CA LYS A 113 -8.63 -2.69 -15.55
C LYS A 113 -8.56 -1.31 -14.87
N LEU A 114 -8.55 -1.25 -13.54
CA LEU A 114 -8.45 0.02 -12.80
C LEU A 114 -7.13 0.75 -13.13
N VAL A 115 -6.01 0.01 -13.17
CA VAL A 115 -4.70 0.54 -13.58
C VAL A 115 -4.71 1.00 -15.03
N ALA A 116 -5.24 0.18 -15.96
CA ALA A 116 -5.31 0.53 -17.38
C ALA A 116 -6.17 1.77 -17.66
N MET A 117 -7.23 1.99 -16.87
CA MET A 117 -8.07 3.18 -16.93
C MET A 117 -7.44 4.41 -16.25
N GLY A 118 -6.25 4.26 -15.64
CA GLY A 118 -5.59 5.36 -14.93
C GLY A 118 -6.32 5.82 -13.67
N MET A 119 -7.21 5.00 -13.10
CA MET A 119 -8.03 5.40 -11.95
C MET A 119 -7.25 5.54 -10.63
N TYR A 120 -5.98 5.14 -10.62
CA TYR A 120 -5.05 5.41 -9.52
C TYR A 120 -4.25 6.69 -9.69
N ASN A 121 -4.35 7.38 -10.83
CA ASN A 121 -3.64 8.62 -11.08
C ASN A 121 -4.43 9.79 -10.50
N ALA A 122 -3.79 10.59 -9.66
CA ALA A 122 -4.42 11.78 -9.12
C ALA A 122 -4.71 12.83 -10.21
N SER A 123 -5.90 13.42 -10.15
CA SER A 123 -6.28 14.53 -11.03
C SER A 123 -5.86 15.85 -10.39
N ILE A 124 -4.75 16.42 -10.83
CA ILE A 124 -4.27 17.72 -10.32
C ILE A 124 -5.33 18.82 -10.50
N GLY A 125 -6.06 18.82 -11.62
CA GLY A 125 -7.13 19.79 -11.87
C GLY A 125 -8.27 19.71 -10.85
N TYR A 126 -8.62 18.48 -10.42
CA TYR A 126 -9.61 18.29 -9.35
C TYR A 126 -9.12 18.88 -8.03
N TYR A 127 -7.86 18.67 -7.66
CA TYR A 127 -7.30 19.21 -6.41
C TYR A 127 -7.14 20.74 -6.45
N ILE A 128 -6.81 21.33 -7.61
CA ILE A 128 -6.85 22.79 -7.81
C ILE A 128 -8.27 23.31 -7.58
N TYR A 129 -9.29 22.70 -8.20
CA TYR A 129 -10.69 23.06 -7.99
C TYR A 129 -11.10 22.94 -6.52
N LYS A 130 -10.68 21.87 -5.81
CA LYS A 130 -10.93 21.71 -4.37
C LYS A 130 -10.27 22.80 -3.53
N CYS A 131 -9.05 23.21 -3.84
CA CYS A 131 -8.38 24.31 -3.14
C CYS A 131 -9.09 25.64 -3.39
N LEU A 132 -9.44 25.94 -4.64
CA LEU A 132 -10.13 27.18 -5.02
C LEU A 132 -11.55 27.26 -4.44
N SER A 133 -12.32 26.17 -4.51
CA SER A 133 -13.65 26.12 -3.90
C SER A 133 -13.59 26.26 -2.38
N ASN A 134 -12.60 25.66 -1.72
CA ASN A 134 -12.41 25.83 -0.28
C ASN A 134 -12.06 27.28 0.09
N LEU A 135 -11.19 27.93 -0.67
CA LEU A 135 -10.90 29.36 -0.52
C LEU A 135 -12.15 30.22 -0.74
N ALA A 136 -13.00 29.88 -1.70
CA ALA A 136 -14.26 30.58 -1.94
C ALA A 136 -15.23 30.47 -0.74
N ILE A 137 -15.30 29.31 -0.09
CA ILE A 137 -16.09 29.11 1.14
C ILE A 137 -15.58 30.04 2.25
N LEU A 138 -14.27 30.13 2.44
CA LEU A 138 -13.67 31.04 3.42
C LEU A 138 -14.01 32.51 3.12
N MET A 139 -13.83 32.94 1.86
CA MET A 139 -14.16 34.31 1.46
C MET A 139 -15.64 34.64 1.67
N ALA A 140 -16.55 33.70 1.36
CA ALA A 140 -17.98 33.86 1.60
C ALA A 140 -18.31 33.98 3.10
N SER A 141 -17.68 33.15 3.94
CA SER A 141 -17.82 33.22 5.41
C SER A 141 -17.39 34.59 5.95
N VAL A 142 -16.22 35.08 5.53
CA VAL A 142 -15.70 36.40 5.92
C VAL A 142 -16.63 37.52 5.45
N ALA A 143 -17.12 37.44 4.21
CA ALA A 143 -18.05 38.42 3.67
C ALA A 143 -19.36 38.50 4.47
N CYS A 144 -19.90 37.36 4.92
CA CYS A 144 -21.08 37.33 5.80
C CYS A 144 -20.84 38.15 7.08
N VAL A 145 -19.66 38.04 7.69
CA VAL A 145 -19.32 38.73 8.95
C VAL A 145 -19.00 40.21 8.74
N VAL A 146 -18.31 40.56 7.66
CA VAL A 146 -17.86 41.94 7.41
C VAL A 146 -18.99 42.84 6.90
N TYR A 147 -19.86 42.31 6.02
CA TYR A 147 -20.87 43.13 5.34
C TYR A 147 -22.28 43.04 5.94
N SER A 148 -22.50 42.21 6.96
CA SER A 148 -23.82 42.05 7.58
C SER A 148 -23.79 42.13 9.10
N GLY A 149 -24.62 43.00 9.66
CA GLY A 149 -24.90 43.04 11.10
C GLY A 149 -25.97 42.02 11.55
N SER A 150 -26.57 41.27 10.62
CA SER A 150 -27.64 40.33 10.95
C SER A 150 -27.11 39.08 11.64
N TRP A 151 -27.67 38.75 12.81
CA TRP A 151 -27.38 37.51 13.53
C TRP A 151 -27.53 36.28 12.62
N ALA A 152 -28.56 36.21 11.79
CA ALA A 152 -28.82 35.05 10.93
C ALA A 152 -27.72 34.86 9.88
N VAL A 153 -27.26 35.97 9.28
CA VAL A 153 -26.16 35.96 8.30
C VAL A 153 -24.84 35.58 8.96
N ASN A 154 -24.62 36.03 10.20
CA ASN A 154 -23.44 35.65 10.98
C ASN A 154 -23.46 34.17 11.40
N MET A 155 -24.62 33.61 11.74
CA MET A 155 -24.76 32.17 11.98
C MET A 155 -24.49 31.36 10.71
N PHE A 156 -24.95 31.82 9.55
CA PHE A 156 -24.62 31.19 8.28
C PHE A 156 -23.13 31.29 7.95
N GLY A 157 -22.50 32.45 8.20
CA GLY A 157 -21.06 32.64 8.06
C GLY A 157 -20.26 31.70 8.95
N ALA A 158 -20.68 31.48 10.20
CA ALA A 158 -20.07 30.51 11.12
C ALA A 158 -20.19 29.07 10.60
N PHE A 159 -21.33 28.70 10.02
CA PHE A 159 -21.50 27.39 9.37
C PHE A 159 -20.55 27.22 8.18
N LEU A 160 -20.40 28.24 7.32
CA LEU A 160 -19.45 28.22 6.21
C LEU A 160 -18.00 28.10 6.70
N LEU A 161 -17.64 28.75 7.81
CA LEU A 161 -16.31 28.63 8.42
C LEU A 161 -16.06 27.20 8.92
N ALA A 162 -17.06 26.59 9.55
CA ALA A 162 -16.98 25.20 9.99
C ALA A 162 -16.80 24.24 8.78
N LEU A 163 -17.52 24.46 7.68
CA LEU A 163 -17.33 23.71 6.45
C LEU A 163 -15.93 23.89 5.87
N PHE A 164 -15.38 25.12 5.86
CA PHE A 164 -14.02 25.38 5.41
C PHE A 164 -12.99 24.54 6.18
N TRP A 165 -13.05 24.53 7.52
CA TRP A 165 -12.12 23.73 8.32
C TRP A 165 -12.31 22.23 8.12
N GLN A 166 -13.56 21.77 7.99
CA GLN A 166 -13.84 20.38 7.65
C GLN A 166 -13.21 20.00 6.32
N GLN A 167 -13.33 20.83 5.28
CA GLN A 167 -12.73 20.57 3.97
C GLN A 167 -11.20 20.63 3.98
N CYS A 168 -10.60 21.53 4.79
CA CYS A 168 -9.16 21.53 5.02
C CYS A 168 -8.66 20.18 5.56
N GLY A 169 -9.44 19.54 6.45
CA GLY A 169 -9.06 18.23 7.01
C GLY A 169 -8.92 17.14 5.97
N TRP A 170 -9.85 17.12 5.00
CA TRP A 170 -9.83 16.13 3.93
C TRP A 170 -8.70 16.41 2.95
N LEU A 171 -8.46 17.68 2.61
CA LEU A 171 -7.33 18.08 1.79
C LEU A 171 -5.99 17.75 2.46
N ALA A 172 -5.82 18.07 3.74
CA ALA A 172 -4.62 17.75 4.50
C ALA A 172 -4.37 16.23 4.55
N HIS A 173 -5.40 15.44 4.86
CA HIS A 173 -5.35 13.98 4.81
C HIS A 173 -4.83 13.47 3.45
N ASP A 174 -5.42 13.92 2.35
CA ASP A 174 -5.06 13.44 1.01
C ASP A 174 -3.63 13.86 0.60
N PHE A 175 -3.20 15.09 0.94
CA PHE A 175 -1.84 15.56 0.69
C PHE A 175 -0.80 14.78 1.50
N LEU A 176 -1.10 14.48 2.78
CA LEU A 176 -0.19 13.76 3.69
C LEU A 176 -0.16 12.25 3.43
N HIS A 177 -1.19 11.68 2.82
CA HIS A 177 -1.11 10.33 2.25
C HIS A 177 -0.32 10.27 0.94
N HIS A 178 0.24 11.40 0.48
CA HIS A 178 0.97 11.52 -0.77
C HIS A 178 0.20 11.00 -1.98
N GLN A 179 -1.13 11.14 -1.94
CA GLN A 179 -2.00 10.66 -3.02
C GLN A 179 -1.98 11.61 -4.22
N VAL A 180 -1.73 12.90 -3.97
CA VAL A 180 -1.84 13.96 -4.99
C VAL A 180 -0.57 14.12 -5.84
N PHE A 181 0.60 13.96 -5.22
CA PHE A 181 1.89 14.19 -5.86
C PHE A 181 2.77 12.94 -5.77
N GLU A 182 3.48 12.63 -6.85
CA GLU A 182 4.47 11.56 -6.84
C GLU A 182 5.67 11.89 -5.94
N ASN A 183 6.05 13.17 -5.88
CA ASN A 183 7.11 13.63 -4.99
C ASN A 183 6.52 13.95 -3.61
N ARG A 184 6.96 13.19 -2.60
CA ARG A 184 6.54 13.32 -1.21
C ARG A 184 6.73 14.74 -0.66
N ALA A 185 7.80 15.43 -1.04
CA ALA A 185 8.10 16.77 -0.55
C ALA A 185 7.00 17.80 -0.90
N TYR A 186 6.34 17.66 -2.06
CA TYR A 186 5.20 18.52 -2.41
C TYR A 186 3.96 18.18 -1.59
N GLY A 187 3.74 16.90 -1.29
CA GLY A 187 2.70 16.46 -0.36
C GLY A 187 2.91 17.03 1.04
N ASP A 188 4.14 16.93 1.57
CA ASP A 188 4.50 17.47 2.88
C ASP A 188 4.30 18.98 2.95
N MET A 189 4.79 19.72 1.95
CA MET A 189 4.63 21.18 1.88
C MET A 189 3.15 21.58 1.88
N MET A 190 2.32 20.94 1.04
CA MET A 190 0.89 21.23 1.00
C MET A 190 0.18 20.80 2.28
N GLY A 191 0.58 19.68 2.87
CA GLY A 191 0.11 19.22 4.17
C GLY A 191 0.40 20.23 5.28
N ILE A 192 1.58 20.85 5.30
CA ILE A 192 1.92 21.92 6.26
C ILE A 192 1.04 23.15 6.03
N VAL A 193 0.83 23.57 4.79
CA VAL A 193 0.00 24.74 4.50
C VAL A 193 -1.47 24.49 4.90
N VAL A 194 -2.05 23.37 4.51
CA VAL A 194 -3.46 23.09 4.78
C VAL A 194 -3.69 22.64 6.22
N GLY A 195 -2.81 21.80 6.77
CA GLY A 195 -2.91 21.29 8.14
C GLY A 195 -2.49 22.32 9.18
N ASN A 196 -1.24 22.80 9.15
CA ASN A 196 -0.74 23.71 10.19
C ASN A 196 -1.38 25.10 10.09
N VAL A 197 -1.40 25.71 8.89
CA VAL A 197 -1.84 27.12 8.75
C VAL A 197 -3.36 27.22 8.71
N ALA A 198 -4.05 26.42 7.90
CA ALA A 198 -5.50 26.56 7.75
C ALA A 198 -6.30 25.87 8.85
N GLN A 199 -5.77 24.81 9.47
CA GLN A 199 -6.52 23.97 10.40
C GLN A 199 -5.97 23.96 11.84
N GLY A 200 -4.70 24.31 12.04
CA GLY A 200 -4.12 24.54 13.36
C GLY A 200 -3.60 23.30 14.08
N PHE A 201 -3.48 22.15 13.42
CA PHE A 201 -2.80 20.98 13.99
C PHE A 201 -1.43 20.76 13.34
N SER A 202 -0.45 20.35 14.14
CA SER A 202 0.88 20.00 13.66
C SER A 202 0.84 18.69 12.88
N VAL A 203 1.11 18.74 11.58
CA VAL A 203 1.23 17.56 10.72
C VAL A 203 2.65 17.03 10.62
N VAL A 204 3.60 17.71 11.26
CA VAL A 204 5.00 17.30 11.31
C VAL A 204 5.20 16.55 12.63
N GLU A 205 5.25 15.22 12.56
CA GLU A 205 5.87 14.40 13.61
C GLU A 205 7.36 14.21 13.29
N LYS A 206 8.16 14.13 14.36
CA LYS A 206 9.62 14.24 14.41
C LYS A 206 10.38 13.22 13.57
#